data_AF-A0A950UBA3-F1
#
_entry.id   AF-A0A950UBA3-F1
#
_cell.length_a   1.000
_cell.length_b   1.000
_cell.length_c   1.000
_cell.angle_alpha   90.00
_cell.angle_beta   90.00
_cell.angle_gamma   90.00
#
_symmetry.space_group_name_H-M   'P 1'
#
loop_
_entity.id
_entity.type
_entity.pdbx_description
1 polymer ?
#
loop_
_entity_poly.entity_id
_entity_poly.type
_entity_poly.pdbx_seq_one_letter_code
_entity_poly.pdbx_strand_id
1 'polypeptide(L)' 'MSARKGNALVVFGITGDLARRQTFHSLYRLEERGLLDCPVIGVASRELSGEQVRDLARPSIEA' A
#
# COMPACT_ATOMS: atom_id res chain seq x y z
N MET A 1 -14.65 23.41 -9.52
CA MET A 1 -14.85 22.01 -9.95
C MET A 1 -14.44 21.14 -8.77
N SER A 2 -15.38 20.49 -8.08
CA SER A 2 -15.03 19.60 -6.94
C SER A 2 -14.49 18.29 -7.51
N ALA A 3 -13.24 17.95 -7.21
CA ALA A 3 -12.67 16.68 -7.62
C ALA A 3 -13.43 15.55 -6.89
N ARG A 4 -13.99 14.60 -7.63
CA ARG A 4 -14.60 13.41 -7.02
C ARG A 4 -13.50 12.59 -6.36
N LYS A 5 -13.59 12.42 -5.05
CA LYS A 5 -12.68 11.57 -4.29
C LYS A 5 -12.96 10.10 -4.63
N GLY A 6 -11.91 9.32 -4.84
CA GLY A 6 -12.03 7.88 -5.01
C GLY A 6 -12.35 7.20 -3.68
N ASN A 7 -13.14 6.12 -3.72
CA ASN A 7 -13.52 5.35 -2.52
C ASN A 7 -12.56 4.18 -2.22
N ALA A 8 -11.52 3.99 -3.04
CA ALA A 8 -10.50 2.95 -2.86
C ALA A 8 -9.21 3.33 -3.61
N LEU A 9 -8.07 2.87 -3.09
CA LEU A 9 -6.77 2.95 -3.75
C LEU A 9 -6.33 1.54 -4.18
N VAL A 10 -6.24 1.32 -5.50
CA VAL A 10 -5.80 0.02 -6.05
C VAL A 10 -4.36 0.15 -6.56
N VAL A 11 -3.45 -0.64 -6.00
CA VAL A 11 -2.02 -0.62 -6.34
C VAL A 11 -1.66 -1.88 -7.12
N PHE A 12 -1.47 -1.72 -8.43
CA PHE A 12 -0.96 -2.79 -9.29
C PHE A 12 0.55 -2.92 -9.16
N GLY A 13 1.04 -4.14 -9.02
CA GLY A 13 2.46 -4.40 -8.80
C GLY A 13 2.90 -4.14 -7.36
N ILE A 14 2.05 -4.47 -6.38
CA ILE A 14 2.35 -4.30 -4.95
C ILE A 14 3.55 -5.13 -4.47
N THR A 15 4.03 -6.06 -5.30
CA THR A 15 5.24 -6.86 -5.08
C THR A 15 6.50 -6.31 -5.75
N GLY A 16 6.39 -5.20 -6.50
CA GLY A 16 7.49 -4.60 -7.24
C GLY A 16 8.45 -3.79 -6.36
N ASP A 17 9.57 -3.36 -6.95
CA ASP A 17 10.62 -2.64 -6.22
C ASP A 17 10.14 -1.30 -5.65
N LEU A 18 9.30 -0.55 -6.40
CA LEU A 18 8.74 0.70 -5.89
C LEU A 18 7.82 0.48 -4.69
N ALA A 19 7.12 -0.66 -4.66
CA ALA A 19 6.28 -1.02 -3.52
C ALA A 19 7.13 -1.18 -2.26
N ARG A 20 8.22 -1.94 -2.37
CA ARG A 20 9.20 -2.15 -1.29
C ARG A 20 9.99 -0.89 -0.90
N ARG A 21 10.31 0.00 -1.84
CA ARG A 21 11.19 1.15 -1.56
C ARG A 21 10.45 2.36 -1.02
N GLN A 22 9.20 2.57 -1.44
CA GLN A 22 8.44 3.77 -1.05
C GLN A 22 6.98 3.49 -0.73
N THR A 23 6.29 2.67 -1.52
CA THR A 23 4.82 2.62 -1.43
C THR A 23 4.33 2.17 -0.06
N PHE A 24 4.88 1.07 0.49
CA PHE A 24 4.50 0.62 1.83
C PHE A 24 4.84 1.65 2.91
N HIS A 25 6.03 2.26 2.83
CA HIS A 25 6.46 3.29 3.77
C HIS A 25 5.53 4.52 3.74
N SER A 26 5.19 5.00 2.55
CA SER A 26 4.29 6.14 2.36
C SER A 26 2.88 5.84 2.84
N LEU A 27 2.33 4.68 2.51
CA LEU A 27 0.99 4.27 2.96
C LEU A 27 0.94 4.14 4.49
N TYR A 28 1.96 3.55 5.11
CA TYR A 28 2.05 3.45 6.56
C TYR A 28 2.07 4.83 7.23
N ARG A 29 2.85 5.79 6.71
CA ARG A 29 2.90 7.16 7.24
C ARG A 29 1.61 7.96 7.01
N LEU A 30 0.88 7.66 5.95
CA LEU A 30 -0.44 8.25 5.73
C LEU A 30 -1.46 7.72 6.74
N GLU A 31 -1.43 6.41 6.99
CA GLU A 31 -2.26 5.76 8.02
C GLU A 31 -1.93 6.29 9.42
N GLU A 32 -0.64 6.38 9.77
CA GLU A 32 -0.17 6.94 11.06
C GLU A 32 -0.68 8.37 11.30
N ARG A 33 -0.86 9.16 10.23
CA ARG A 33 -1.38 10.53 10.28
C ARG A 33 -2.90 10.63 10.15
N GLY A 34 -3.61 9.50 9.97
CA GLY A 34 -5.05 9.48 9.71
C GLY A 34 -5.47 10.13 8.39
N LEU A 35 -4.56 10.15 7.40
CA LEU A 35 -4.80 10.75 6.08
C LEU A 35 -5.23 9.74 5.02
N LEU A 36 -5.18 8.45 5.34
CA LEU A 36 -5.65 7.37 4.48
C LEU A 36 -7.13 7.09 4.80
N ASP A 37 -8.04 7.65 4.00
CA ASP A 37 -9.48 7.60 4.26
C ASP A 37 -10.23 6.59 3.38
N CYS A 38 -9.51 5.71 2.71
CA CYS A 38 -10.07 4.69 1.84
C CYS A 38 -9.29 3.37 1.95
N PRO A 39 -9.93 2.23 1.65
CA PRO A 39 -9.26 0.94 1.60
C PRO A 39 -8.16 0.91 0.53
N VAL A 40 -7.05 0.27 0.87
CA VAL A 40 -5.95 -0.03 -0.06
C VAL A 40 -6.01 -1.48 -0.50
N ILE A 41 -6.03 -1.70 -1.81
CA ILE A 41 -6.11 -3.02 -2.43
C ILE A 41 -4.83 -3.24 -3.24
N GLY A 42 -4.00 -4.19 -2.81
CA GLY A 42 -2.80 -4.59 -3.54
C GLY A 42 -3.10 -5.66 -4.58
N VAL A 43 -2.63 -5.48 -5.82
CA VAL A 43 -2.75 -6.45 -6.91
C VAL A 43 -1.36 -6.92 -7.33
N ALA A 44 -1.18 -8.23 -7.43
CA ALA A 44 0.07 -8.87 -7.84
C ALA A 44 -0.19 -9.97 -8.87
N SER A 45 0.83 -10.30 -9.66
CA SER A 45 0.78 -11.40 -10.64
C SER A 45 0.82 -12.79 -9.99
N ARG A 46 1.26 -12.88 -8.73
CA ARG A 46 1.31 -14.12 -7.95
C ARG A 46 0.39 -14.03 -6.75
N GLU A 47 -0.16 -15.17 -6.35
CA GLU A 47 -0.93 -15.30 -5.12
C GLU A 47 -0.05 -15.09 -3.90
N LEU A 48 -0.60 -14.42 -2.89
CA LEU A 48 0.05 -14.10 -1.63
C LEU A 48 -0.93 -14.29 -0.49
N SER A 49 -0.47 -14.94 0.59
CA SER A 49 -1.19 -14.91 1.85
C SER A 49 -1.07 -13.52 2.49
N GLY A 50 -2.02 -13.18 3.37
CA GLY A 50 -1.96 -11.93 4.12
C GLY A 50 -0.69 -11.79 4.98
N GLU A 51 -0.12 -12.91 5.43
CA GLU A 51 1.16 -12.93 6.15
C GLU A 51 2.32 -12.55 5.24
N GLN A 52 2.41 -13.16 4.06
CA GLN A 52 3.45 -12.83 3.08
C GLN A 52 3.41 -11.36 2.65
N VAL A 53 2.21 -10.76 2.55
CA VAL A 53 2.09 -9.32 2.28
C VAL A 53 2.66 -8.49 3.42
N ARG A 54 2.39 -8.85 4.68
CA ARG A 54 2.94 -8.15 5.84
C ARG A 54 4.46 -8.28 5.92
N ASP A 55 5.00 -9.45 5.61
CA ASP A 55 6.45 -9.68 5.61
C ASP A 55 7.16 -8.90 4.51
N LEU A 56 6.51 -8.70 3.35
CA LEU A 56 7.02 -7.82 2.30
C LEU A 56 7.02 -6.35 2.70
N ALA A 57 6.00 -5.92 3.45
CA ALA A 57 5.81 -4.52 3.82
C ALA A 57 6.66 -4.10 5.03
N ARG A 58 6.87 -4.98 6.00
CA ARG A 58 7.51 -4.65 7.29
C ARG A 58 8.93 -4.08 7.15
N PRO A 59 9.84 -4.66 6.36
CA PRO A 59 11.17 -4.09 6.16
C PRO A 59 11.13 -2.70 5.52
N SER A 60 10.11 -2.38 4.73
CA SER A 60 9.93 -1.06 4.10
C SER A 60 9.52 0.02 5.11
N ILE A 61 8.97 -0.38 6.26
CA ILE A 61 8.49 0.53 7.30
C ILE A 61 9.55 0.72 8.39
N GLU A 62 10.30 -0.34 8.71
CA GLU A 62 11.34 -0.33 9.75
C GLU A 62 12.70 0.24 9.28
N ALA A 63 12.90 0.40 7.97
CA ALA A 63 14.08 1.03 7.38
C ALA A 63 14.03 2.57 7.44
#